data_AF-A0A3E4QZB8-F1
#
_entry.id   AF-A0A3E4QZB8-F1
#
_cell.length_a   1.000
_cell.length_b   1.000
_cell.length_c   1.000
_cell.angle_alpha   90.00
_cell.angle_beta   90.00
_cell.angle_gamma   90.00
#
_symmetry.space_group_name_H-M   'P 1'
#
loop_
_entity.id
_entity.type
_entity.pdbx_description
1 polymer ?
#
loop_
_entity_poly.entity_id
_entity_poly.type
_entity_poly.pdbx_seq_one_letter_code
_entity_poly.pdbx_strand_id
1 'polypeptide(L)' 'MLCGHLHRYIHCKPDARVKFPVIINSKDMVIDGQTQGNRLQLKVLDTKGTLVDKIVLTK' A
#
# COMPACT_ATOMS: atom_id res chain seq x y z
N MET A 1 -1.75 -6.30 4.26
CA MET A 1 -3.21 -6.13 4.40
C MET A 1 -3.58 -4.75 3.85
N LEU A 2 -4.66 -4.65 3.06
CA LEU A 2 -5.20 -3.39 2.54
C LEU A 2 -6.45 -3.00 3.35
N CYS A 3 -6.52 -1.76 3.80
CA CYS A 3 -7.60 -1.25 4.67
C CYS A 3 -8.12 0.11 4.17
N GLY A 4 -9.35 0.44 4.52
CA GLY A 4 -9.97 1.75 4.27
C GLY A 4 -10.37 2.45 5.57
N HIS A 5 -11.58 3.03 5.61
CA HIS A 5 -12.23 3.67 6.76
C HIS A 5 -11.66 5.02 7.22
N LEU A 6 -10.34 5.19 7.32
CA LEU A 6 -9.77 6.41 7.91
C LEU A 6 -9.70 7.61 6.96
N HIS A 7 -10.00 7.42 5.67
CA HIS A 7 -9.85 8.45 4.62
C HIS A 7 -8.45 9.11 4.64
N ARG A 8 -7.42 8.39 5.06
CA ARG A 8 -6.04 8.85 5.21
C ARG A 8 -5.08 7.78 4.72
N TYR A 9 -4.04 8.20 4.03
CA TYR A 9 -2.97 7.29 3.63
C TYR A 9 -2.02 7.02 4.80
N ILE A 10 -1.86 5.75 5.16
CA ILE A 10 -0.93 5.30 6.20
C ILE A 10 -0.30 3.98 5.76
N HIS A 11 1.02 3.91 5.85
CA HIS A 11 1.79 2.68 5.63
C HIS A 11 2.43 2.25 6.94
N CYS A 12 1.85 1.21 7.56
CA CYS A 12 2.39 0.59 8.76
C CYS A 12 3.34 -0.55 8.35
N LYS A 13 4.61 -0.41 8.72
CA LYS A 13 5.60 -1.49 8.57
C LYS A 13 5.30 -2.62 9.57
N PRO A 14 5.71 -3.88 9.27
CA PRO A 14 5.64 -4.96 10.23
C PRO A 14 6.40 -4.62 11.53
N ASP A 15 5.90 -5.11 12.66
CA ASP A 15 6.50 -4.91 13.97
C ASP A 15 6.45 -6.17 14.87
N ALA A 16 6.69 -6.00 16.17
CA ALA A 16 6.69 -7.08 17.15
C ALA A 16 5.33 -7.79 17.26
N ARG A 17 4.22 -7.07 17.08
CA ARG A 17 2.84 -7.55 17.23
C ARG A 17 2.20 -7.90 15.88
N VAL A 18 2.43 -7.11 14.84
CA VAL A 18 1.85 -7.31 13.50
C VAL A 18 2.94 -7.68 12.51
N LYS A 19 2.96 -8.95 12.07
CA LYS A 19 4.06 -9.52 11.25
C LYS A 19 3.97 -9.26 9.75
N PHE A 20 3.05 -8.40 9.32
CA PHE A 20 2.85 -8.06 7.91
C PHE A 20 2.54 -6.57 7.76
N PRO A 21 2.84 -5.95 6.60
CA PRO A 21 2.55 -4.54 6.39
C PRO A 21 1.05 -4.31 6.28
N VAL A 22 0.59 -3.19 6.83
CA VAL A 22 -0.80 -2.71 6.71
C VAL A 22 -0.79 -1.39 5.96
N ILE A 23 -1.57 -1.30 4.90
CA ILE A 23 -1.70 -0.10 4.08
C ILE A 23 -3.14 0.36 4.20
N ILE A 24 -3.33 1.56 4.72
CA ILE A 24 -4.63 2.22 4.85
C ILE A 24 -4.73 3.23 3.72
N ASN A 25 -5.74 3.09 2.86
CA ASN A 25 -5.93 3.96 1.71
C ASN A 25 -6.62 5.27 2.10
N SER A 26 -6.26 6.35 1.39
CA SER A 26 -6.94 7.65 1.47
C SER A 26 -8.15 7.71 0.53
N LYS A 27 -9.00 8.73 0.70
CA LYS A 27 -10.14 8.98 -0.21
C LYS A 27 -9.72 9.53 -1.57
N ASP A 28 -8.53 10.11 -1.66
CA ASP A 28 -7.97 10.82 -2.80
C ASP A 28 -6.75 10.09 -3.39
N MET A 29 -6.63 8.80 -3.09
CA MET A 29 -5.57 7.94 -3.59
C MET A 29 -6.09 6.59 -4.08
N VAL A 30 -5.37 6.02 -5.04
CA VAL A 30 -5.60 4.68 -5.58
C VAL A 30 -4.36 3.83 -5.36
N ILE A 31 -4.57 2.56 -5.02
CA ILE A 31 -3.50 1.56 -4.93
C ILE A 31 -3.59 0.65 -6.15
N ASP A 32 -2.56 0.68 -6.99
CA ASP A 32 -2.35 -0.24 -8.13
C ASP A 32 -1.37 -1.33 -7.71
N GLY A 33 -1.79 -2.60 -7.80
CA GLY A 33 -0.99 -3.75 -7.41
C GLY A 33 -0.67 -4.67 -8.58
N GLN A 34 0.63 -4.97 -8.76
CA GLN A 34 1.13 -5.89 -9.77
C GLN A 34 1.90 -7.02 -9.13
N THR A 35 1.53 -8.26 -9.44
CA THR A 35 2.22 -9.47 -9.00
C THR A 35 3.09 -10.04 -10.12
N GLN A 36 4.33 -10.41 -9.80
CA GLN A 36 5.25 -11.08 -10.70
C GLN A 36 6.03 -12.14 -9.93
N GLY A 37 5.70 -13.42 -10.15
CA GLY A 37 6.30 -14.53 -9.40
C GLY A 37 6.06 -14.39 -7.89
N ASN A 38 7.13 -14.36 -7.10
CA ASN A 38 7.09 -14.15 -5.65
C ASN A 38 7.10 -12.66 -5.22
N ARG A 39 6.99 -11.73 -6.18
CA ARG A 39 7.05 -10.29 -5.91
C ARG A 39 5.68 -9.63 -6.09
N LEU A 40 5.27 -8.84 -5.11
CA LEU A 40 4.16 -7.91 -5.19
C LEU A 40 4.69 -6.49 -5.19
N GLN A 41 4.37 -5.72 -6.23
CA GLN A 41 4.64 -4.29 -6.29
C GLN A 41 3.32 -3.53 -6.17
N LEU A 42 3.23 -2.64 -5.20
CA LEU A 42 2.12 -1.72 -5.02
C LEU A 42 2.59 -0.30 -5.34
N LYS A 43 1.84 0.41 -6.17
CA LYS A 43 1.98 1.86 -6.40
C LYS A 43 0.80 2.56 -5.75
N VAL A 44 1.07 3.64 -5.04
CA VAL A 44 0.05 4.53 -4.51
C VAL A 44 0.05 5.79 -5.35
N LEU A 45 -1.08 6.09 -5.96
CA LEU A 45 -1.24 7.21 -6.90
C LEU A 45 -2.23 8.20 -6.34
N ASP A 46 -1.98 9.50 -6.51
CA ASP A 46 -2.99 10.54 -6.26
C ASP A 46 -4.04 10.59 -7.39
N THR A 47 -5.04 11.48 -7.25
CA THR A 47 -6.09 11.68 -8.26
C THR A 47 -5.60 12.20 -9.61
N LYS A 48 -4.36 12.69 -9.70
CA LYS A 48 -3.72 13.15 -10.94
C LYS A 48 -2.85 12.05 -11.58
N GLY A 49 -2.76 10.88 -10.95
CA GLY A 49 -1.88 9.78 -11.37
C GLY A 49 -0.42 9.95 -10.92
N THR A 50 -0.12 10.92 -10.04
CA THR A 50 1.22 11.12 -9.49
C THR A 50 1.55 10.00 -8.52
N LEU A 51 2.76 9.43 -8.62
CA LEU A 51 3.23 8.43 -7.68
C LEU A 51 3.52 9.06 -6.31
N VAL A 52 2.79 8.62 -5.28
CA VAL A 52 2.91 9.07 -3.88
C VAL A 52 3.79 8.12 -3.07
N ASP A 53 3.60 6.80 -3.21
CA ASP A 53 4.43 5.78 -2.56
C ASP A 53 4.57 4.54 -3.45
N LYS A 54 5.62 3.75 -3.22
CA LYS A 54 5.87 2.48 -3.86
C LYS A 54 6.31 1.45 -2.83
N ILE A 55 5.57 0.36 -2.75
CA ILE A 55 5.82 -0.72 -1.80
C ILE A 55 6.16 -1.98 -2.59
N VAL A 56 7.29 -2.62 -2.27
CA VAL A 56 7.71 -3.88 -2.89
C VAL A 56 7.81 -4.93 -1.80
N LEU A 57 7.07 -6.01 -1.97
CA LEU A 57 7.08 -7.17 -1.08
C LEU A 57 7.56 -8.38 -1.87
N THR A 58 8.42 -9.17 -1.24
CA THR A 58 8.90 -10.46 -1.76
C THR A 58 8.60 -11.54 -0.74
N LYS A 59 8.12 -12.69 -1.22
CA LYS A 59 7.91 -13.88 -0.41
C LYS A 59 9.13 -14.79 -0.45
#